data_AF-A0A174E4K2-F1
#
_entry.id   AF-A0A174E4K2-F1
#
_cell.length_a   1.000
_cell.length_b   1.000
_cell.length_c   1.000
_cell.angle_alpha   90.00
_cell.angle_beta   90.00
_cell.angle_gamma   90.00
#
_symmetry.space_group_name_H-M   'P 1'
#
loop_
_entity.id
_entity.type
_entity.pdbx_description
1 polymer ?
#
loop_
_entity_poly.entity_id
_entity_poly.type
_entity_poly.pdbx_seq_one_letter_code
_entity_poly.pdbx_strand_id
1 'polypeptide(L)'
;MHFVKAKGILSAKNGINLYRGCSHGCIYCDSRSKCYHMEHAFEDIEVKENAIDLLEYALTHKRKKCMIGTGSMTDPYIPLELEIGNVRKALNLIYEHGFGFYLRFFEEKNDSRQLSIWDWEVR
;
A
#
# COMPACT_ATOMS: atom_id res chain seq x y z
N MET A 1 6.41 10.90 -9.71
CA MET A 1 5.21 10.08 -9.48
C MET A 1 4.39 10.06 -10.75
N HIS A 2 3.73 8.95 -11.04
CA HIS A 2 2.76 8.86 -12.13
C HIS A 2 1.59 7.98 -11.71
N PHE A 3 0.43 8.21 -12.35
CA PHE A 3 -0.80 7.47 -12.05
C PHE A 3 -1.04 6.39 -13.11
N VAL A 4 -1.48 5.22 -12.66
CA VAL A 4 -1.86 4.11 -13.55
C VAL A 4 -3.18 3.51 -13.11
N LYS A 5 -3.93 2.98 -14.09
CA LYS A 5 -5.10 2.14 -13.83
C LYS A 5 -4.68 0.69 -13.75
N ALA A 6 -4.91 0.08 -12.59
CA ALA A 6 -4.69 -1.34 -12.40
C ALA A 6 -5.92 -2.15 -12.85
N LYS A 7 -5.71 -3.41 -13.22
CA LYS A 7 -6.80 -4.37 -13.50
C LYS A 7 -7.31 -5.07 -12.23
N GLY A 8 -6.50 -5.09 -11.17
CA GLY A 8 -6.82 -5.72 -9.90
C GLY A 8 -5.83 -5.30 -8.82
N ILE A 9 -6.27 -5.37 -7.56
CA ILE A 9 -5.49 -4.90 -6.41
C ILE A 9 -5.11 -5.99 -5.42
N LEU A 10 -5.95 -7.03 -5.31
CA LEU A 10 -5.79 -8.09 -4.32
C LEU A 10 -5.09 -9.31 -4.93
N SER A 11 -3.98 -9.73 -4.33
CA SER A 11 -3.26 -10.94 -4.73
C SER A 11 -3.90 -12.21 -4.17
N ALA A 12 -3.50 -13.38 -4.69
CA ALA A 12 -3.98 -14.68 -4.22
C ALA A 12 -3.72 -14.95 -2.71
N LYS A 13 -2.70 -14.30 -2.13
CA LYS A 13 -2.37 -14.36 -0.70
C LYS A 13 -2.98 -13.23 0.13
N ASN A 14 -3.95 -12.48 -0.42
CA ASN A 14 -4.58 -11.32 0.20
C ASN A 14 -3.64 -10.13 0.45
N GLY A 15 -2.49 -10.08 -0.23
CA GLY A 15 -1.63 -8.89 -0.24
C GLY A 15 -2.14 -7.84 -1.23
N ILE A 16 -2.09 -6.57 -0.85
CA ILE A 16 -2.41 -5.41 -1.69
C ILE A 16 -1.16 -4.55 -1.91
N ASN A 17 -1.03 -4.03 -3.12
CA ASN A 17 0.04 -3.10 -3.51
C ASN A 17 -0.59 -1.83 -4.06
N LEU A 18 -0.67 -0.79 -3.23
CA LEU A 18 -1.23 0.53 -3.59
C LEU A 18 -0.26 1.36 -4.43
N TYR A 19 1.03 1.18 -4.16
CA TYR A 19 2.14 1.89 -4.79
C TYR A 19 3.13 0.88 -5.36
N ARG A 20 3.90 1.30 -6.37
CA ARG A 20 5.14 0.63 -6.79
C ARG A 20 6.25 1.66 -6.92
N GLY A 21 7.45 1.29 -6.52
CA GLY A 21 8.58 2.21 -6.43
C GLY A 21 8.66 2.87 -5.05
N CYS A 22 9.82 3.44 -4.74
CA CYS A 22 10.08 4.00 -3.42
C CYS A 22 11.25 5.00 -3.48
N SER A 23 11.17 6.07 -2.69
CA SER A 23 12.19 7.12 -2.61
C SER A 23 13.25 6.91 -1.51
N HIS A 24 13.13 5.87 -0.68
CA HIS A 24 14.05 5.65 0.47
C HIS A 24 15.47 5.21 0.08
N GLY A 25 15.70 4.71 -1.13
CA GLY A 25 17.06 4.38 -1.59
C GLY A 25 17.72 3.19 -0.90
N CYS A 26 16.98 2.29 -0.24
CA CYS A 26 17.56 1.16 0.50
C CYS A 26 18.39 0.24 -0.40
N ILE A 27 19.67 0.02 -0.05
CA ILE A 27 20.61 -0.83 -0.81
C ILE A 27 20.20 -2.31 -0.86
N TYR A 28 19.38 -2.75 0.08
CA TYR A 28 18.88 -4.13 0.21
C TYR A 28 17.45 -4.29 -0.33
N CYS A 29 16.91 -3.29 -1.04
CA CYS A 29 15.54 -3.33 -1.53
C CYS A 29 15.38 -4.36 -2.66
N ASP A 30 14.74 -5.49 -2.35
CA ASP A 30 14.45 -6.55 -3.32
C ASP A 30 13.61 -6.04 -4.49
N SER A 31 12.71 -5.07 -4.25
CA SER A 31 11.86 -4.48 -5.27
C SER A 31 12.60 -3.73 -6.39
N ARG A 32 13.92 -3.49 -6.24
CA ARG A 32 14.80 -2.99 -7.32
C ARG A 32 15.15 -4.05 -8.37
N SER A 33 14.87 -5.32 -8.09
CA SER A 33 15.19 -6.42 -9.00
C SER A 33 14.36 -6.37 -10.29
N LYS A 34 14.99 -6.75 -11.41
CA LYS A 34 14.35 -6.81 -12.74
C LYS A 34 13.17 -7.80 -12.79
N CYS A 35 13.11 -8.77 -11.87
CA CYS A 35 12.00 -9.74 -11.80
C CYS A 35 10.64 -9.10 -11.50
N TYR A 36 10.63 -7.87 -10.96
CA TYR A 36 9.40 -7.15 -10.66
C TYR A 36 8.85 -6.33 -11.83
N HIS A 37 9.50 -6.36 -13.00
CA HIS A 37 9.03 -5.75 -14.25
C HIS A 37 8.50 -4.31 -14.03
N MET A 38 9.35 -3.47 -13.43
CA MET A 38 9.11 -2.03 -13.35
C MET A 38 9.69 -1.40 -14.61
N GLU A 39 8.80 -0.88 -15.48
CA GLU A 39 9.17 -0.22 -16.74
C GLU A 39 9.47 1.30 -16.54
N HIS A 40 9.50 1.75 -15.28
CA HIS A 40 9.79 3.12 -14.86
C HIS A 40 10.98 3.14 -13.88
N ALA A 41 11.55 4.33 -13.67
CA ALA A 41 12.62 4.52 -12.67
C ALA A 41 12.08 4.20 -11.27
N PHE A 42 12.84 3.48 -10.44
CA PHE A 42 12.36 3.03 -9.13
C PHE A 42 11.92 4.17 -8.18
N GLU A 43 12.56 5.33 -8.31
CA GLU A 43 12.25 6.55 -7.58
C GLU A 43 11.00 7.27 -8.12
N ASP A 44 10.54 6.94 -9.33
CA ASP A 44 9.28 7.42 -9.88
C ASP A 44 8.10 6.54 -9.42
N ILE A 45 7.53 6.89 -8.28
CA ILE A 45 6.47 6.10 -7.63
C ILE A 45 5.21 6.04 -8.52
N GLU A 46 4.86 4.81 -8.92
CA GLU A 46 3.62 4.45 -9.61
C GLU A 46 2.48 4.36 -8.59
N VAL A 47 1.49 5.24 -8.73
CA VAL A 47 0.28 5.27 -7.91
C VAL A 47 -0.87 4.63 -8.67
N LYS A 48 -1.53 3.64 -8.08
CA LYS A 48 -2.73 3.05 -8.66
C LYS A 48 -3.95 3.90 -8.29
N GLU A 49 -4.41 4.74 -9.21
CA GLU A 49 -5.50 5.70 -8.96
C GLU A 49 -6.82 5.01 -8.59
N ASN A 50 -7.12 3.86 -9.22
CA ASN A 50 -8.34 3.08 -8.99
C ASN A 50 -8.18 1.99 -7.93
N ALA A 51 -7.13 2.07 -7.09
CA ALA A 51 -6.84 1.02 -6.11
C ALA A 51 -7.95 0.84 -5.08
N ILE A 52 -8.58 1.93 -4.63
CA ILE A 52 -9.61 1.90 -3.60
C ILE A 52 -10.91 1.29 -4.15
N ASP A 53 -11.35 1.71 -5.33
CA ASP A 53 -12.53 1.15 -5.99
C ASP A 53 -12.37 -0.35 -6.27
N LEU A 54 -11.18 -0.75 -6.73
CA LEU A 54 -10.84 -2.17 -6.93
C LEU A 54 -10.84 -2.96 -5.62
N LEU A 55 -10.42 -2.33 -4.52
CA LEU A 55 -10.41 -2.95 -3.21
C LEU A 55 -11.83 -3.16 -2.71
N GLU A 56 -12.70 -2.15 -2.82
CA GLU A 56 -14.12 -2.25 -2.45
C GLU A 56 -14.82 -3.37 -3.23
N TYR A 57 -14.61 -3.39 -4.54
CA TYR A 57 -15.12 -4.45 -5.40
C TYR A 57 -14.62 -5.82 -4.95
N ALA A 58 -13.32 -5.96 -4.69
CA ALA A 58 -12.72 -7.22 -4.26
C ALA A 58 -13.25 -7.68 -2.89
N LEU A 59 -13.41 -6.77 -1.93
CA LEU A 59 -13.91 -7.05 -0.59
C LEU A 59 -15.37 -7.51 -0.61
N THR A 60 -16.21 -6.83 -1.40
CA THR A 60 -17.63 -7.16 -1.55
C THR A 60 -17.86 -8.55 -2.12
N HIS A 61 -16.99 -8.99 -3.04
CA HIS A 61 -17.07 -10.31 -3.66
C HIS A 61 -16.36 -11.42 -2.86
N LYS A 62 -15.67 -11.08 -1.77
CA LYS A 62 -14.87 -12.03 -1.01
C LYS A 62 -15.73 -12.77 0.01
N ARG A 63 -15.97 -14.06 -0.25
CA ARG A 63 -16.83 -14.93 0.59
C ARG A 63 -16.26 -15.24 1.98
N LYS A 64 -14.94 -15.25 2.13
CA LYS A 64 -14.27 -15.61 3.40
C LYS A 64 -13.47 -14.43 3.93
N LYS A 65 -13.73 -14.08 5.20
CA LYS A 65 -12.92 -13.10 5.94
C LYS A 65 -11.48 -13.58 6.04
N CYS A 66 -10.54 -12.65 5.93
CA CYS A 66 -9.12 -12.93 5.96
C CYS A 66 -8.35 -11.70 6.45
N MET A 67 -7.06 -11.91 6.71
CA MET A 67 -6.10 -10.84 6.90
C MET A 67 -5.66 -10.31 5.54
N ILE A 68 -5.78 -9.00 5.34
CA ILE A 68 -5.28 -8.29 4.16
C ILE A 68 -3.99 -7.58 4.55
N GLY A 69 -2.96 -7.76 3.73
CA GLY A 69 -1.63 -7.24 4.02
C GLY A 69 -1.18 -6.21 3.03
N THR A 70 -0.47 -5.18 3.49
CA THR A 70 0.33 -4.34 2.59
C THR A 70 1.77 -4.22 3.08
N GLY A 71 2.66 -3.67 2.25
CA GLY A 71 4.07 -3.51 2.61
C GLY A 71 5.02 -4.63 2.15
N SER A 72 4.61 -5.45 1.20
CA SER A 72 5.50 -6.47 0.62
C SER A 72 6.39 -5.93 -0.51
N MET A 73 5.86 -5.00 -1.31
CA MET A 73 6.58 -4.42 -2.46
C MET A 73 6.99 -2.96 -2.26
N THR A 74 6.17 -2.21 -1.55
CA THR A 74 6.41 -0.79 -1.30
C THR A 74 5.92 -0.51 0.10
N ASP A 75 6.70 0.29 0.82
CA ASP A 75 6.34 0.67 2.18
C ASP A 75 5.02 1.45 2.17
N PRO A 76 4.07 1.15 3.07
CA PRO A 76 2.82 1.89 3.17
C PRO A 76 3.03 3.35 3.58
N TYR A 77 4.12 3.69 4.26
CA TYR A 77 4.40 5.02 4.80
C TYR A 77 5.41 5.80 3.97
N ILE A 78 5.34 5.67 2.63
CA ILE A 78 6.09 6.59 1.77
C ILE A 78 5.65 8.04 2.06
N PRO A 79 6.55 9.04 1.97
CA PRO A 79 6.20 10.44 2.21
C PRO A 79 4.97 10.91 1.42
N LEU A 80 4.77 10.35 0.22
CA LEU A 80 3.63 10.62 -0.66
C LEU A 80 2.27 10.22 -0.04
N GLU A 81 2.24 9.27 0.89
CA GLU A 81 1.01 8.85 1.59
C GLU A 81 0.41 10.00 2.42
N LEU A 82 1.22 10.97 2.87
CA LEU A 82 0.73 12.16 3.58
C LEU A 82 -0.21 13.01 2.70
N GLU A 83 -0.01 12.99 1.38
CA GLU A 83 -0.83 13.74 0.42
C GLU A 83 -1.98 12.89 -0.14
N ILE A 84 -1.71 11.62 -0.46
CA ILE A 84 -2.67 10.75 -1.18
C ILE A 84 -3.65 10.06 -0.22
N GLY A 85 -3.17 9.59 0.93
CA GLY A 85 -3.97 8.91 1.95
C GLY A 85 -4.61 7.59 1.50
N ASN A 86 -4.04 6.86 0.54
CA ASN A 86 -4.65 5.62 0.06
C ASN A 86 -4.58 4.47 1.07
N VAL A 87 -3.50 4.36 1.84
CA VAL A 87 -3.40 3.37 2.93
C VAL A 87 -4.47 3.63 3.97
N ARG A 88 -4.69 4.91 4.34
CA ARG A 88 -5.77 5.29 5.27
C ARG A 88 -7.14 4.92 4.73
N LYS A 89 -7.43 5.25 3.47
CA LYS A 89 -8.71 4.88 2.81
C LYS A 89 -8.89 3.37 2.76
N ALA A 90 -7.85 2.62 2.40
CA ALA A 90 -7.87 1.16 2.35
C ALA A 90 -8.13 0.55 3.74
N LEU A 91 -7.47 1.08 4.77
CA LEU A 91 -7.68 0.67 6.17
C LEU A 91 -9.14 0.80 6.61
N ASN A 92 -9.73 1.99 6.41
CA ASN A 92 -11.12 2.26 6.78
C ASN A 92 -12.08 1.31 6.06
N LEU A 93 -11.90 1.15 4.74
CA LEU A 93 -12.74 0.28 3.93
C LEU A 93 -12.64 -1.19 4.40
N ILE A 94 -11.43 -1.69 4.67
CA ILE A 94 -11.21 -3.04 5.17
C ILE A 94 -11.89 -3.24 6.54
N TYR A 95 -11.82 -2.23 7.41
CA TYR A 95 -12.48 -2.22 8.71
C TYR A 95 -14.00 -2.23 8.60
N GLU A 96 -14.60 -1.37 7.76
CA GLU A 96 -16.04 -1.32 7.51
C GLU A 96 -16.58 -2.65 6.97
N HIS A 97 -15.82 -3.30 6.09
CA HIS A 97 -16.17 -4.63 5.59
C HIS A 97 -15.84 -5.75 6.59
N GLY A 98 -15.30 -5.49 7.78
CA GLY A 98 -15.04 -6.48 8.83
C GLY A 98 -13.93 -7.48 8.47
N PHE A 99 -12.91 -7.05 7.73
CA PHE A 99 -11.71 -7.84 7.44
C PHE A 99 -10.57 -7.44 8.39
N GLY A 100 -9.62 -8.35 8.60
CA GLY A 100 -8.42 -8.04 9.35
C GLY A 100 -7.37 -7.38 8.46
N PHE A 101 -6.50 -6.56 9.03
CA PHE A 101 -5.45 -5.88 8.30
C PHE A 101 -4.10 -6.03 9.00
N TYR A 102 -3.02 -6.14 8.23
CA TYR A 102 -1.67 -6.02 8.74
C TYR A 102 -0.80 -5.16 7.83
N LEU A 103 0.07 -4.38 8.46
CA LEU A 103 1.02 -3.49 7.81
C LEU A 103 2.42 -4.06 8.03
N ARG A 104 3.14 -4.27 6.94
CA ARG A 104 4.58 -4.45 6.99
C ARG A 104 5.21 -3.11 6.64
N PHE A 105 6.01 -2.57 7.53
CA PHE A 105 6.78 -1.38 7.27
C PHE A 105 8.22 -1.64 7.69
N PHE A 106 9.14 -0.94 7.06
CA PHE A 106 10.51 -0.86 7.54
C PHE A 106 10.62 0.36 8.44
N GLU A 107 11.05 0.13 9.67
CA GLU A 107 11.34 1.21 10.61
C GLU A 107 12.54 2.00 10.08
N GLU A 108 12.28 3.23 9.63
CA GLU A 108 13.33 4.17 9.35
C GLU A 108 13.72 4.79 10.70
N LYS A 109 14.95 4.53 11.18
CA LYS A 109 15.47 4.91 12.52
C LYS A 109 15.37 6.41 12.87
N ASN A 110 14.85 7.26 11.98
CA ASN A 110 14.85 8.71 12.10
C ASN A 110 13.53 9.39 11.73
N ASP A 111 12.44 8.65 11.49
CA ASP A 111 11.18 9.28 11.08
C ASP A 111 10.10 9.23 12.15
N SER A 112 10.10 10.22 13.05
CA SER A 112 9.01 10.49 13.98
C SER A 112 7.67 10.79 13.27
N ARG A 113 7.67 11.00 11.94
CA ARG A 113 6.46 11.23 11.14
C ARG A 113 5.67 9.95 10.88
N GLN A 114 6.29 8.76 10.92
CA GLN A 114 5.53 7.50 10.86
C GLN A 114 4.52 7.41 12.01
N LEU A 115 4.85 7.94 13.20
CA LEU A 115 3.95 8.00 14.35
C LEU A 115 2.88 9.10 14.23
N SER A 116 3.13 10.20 13.51
CA SER A 116 2.12 11.27 13.27
C SER A 116 0.99 10.85 12.32
N ILE A 117 1.24 9.86 11.44
CA ILE A 117 0.16 9.22 10.66
C ILE A 117 -0.82 8.49 11.58
N TRP A 118 -0.35 8.09 12.77
CA TRP A 118 -1.10 7.40 13.81
C TRP A 118 -1.69 8.31 14.90
N ASP A 119 -1.76 9.64 14.71
CA ASP A 119 -2.63 10.50 15.52
C ASP A 119 -4.09 10.14 15.25
N TRP A 120 -4.50 9.01 15.82
CA TRP A 120 -5.78 8.37 15.76
C TRP A 120 -6.66 8.93 16.88
N GLU A 121 -7.49 9.93 16.59
CA GLU A 121 -8.81 9.97 17.23
C GLU A 121 -9.71 9.02 16.44
N VAL A 122 -9.75 7.75 16.86
CA VAL A 122 -10.85 6.86 16.48
C VAL A 122 -12.09 7.42 17.17
N ARG A 123 -12.94 8.11 16.41
CA ARG A 123 -14.31 8.42 16.81
C ARG A 123 -15.24 7.32 16.32
#